data_AF-A0A7C4UMI0-F1
#
_entry.id   AF-A0A7C4UMI0-F1
#
_cell.length_a   1.000
_cell.length_b   1.000
_cell.length_c   1.000
_cell.angle_alpha   90.00
_cell.angle_beta   90.00
_cell.angle_gamma   90.00
#
_symmetry.space_group_name_H-M   'P 1'
#
loop_
_entity.id
_entity.type
_entity.pdbx_description
1 polymer ?
#
loop_
_entity_poly.entity_id
_entity_poly.type
_entity_poly.pdbx_seq_one_letter_code
_entity_poly.pdbx_strand_id
1 'polypeptide(L)'
;MQWKQINKNLSTGSTTAEIRSILIPDEYGNLKRHRVTTCWNPAEPKFSKTPATGKLAKDDSGKIGIMVYGKNNTYIKVGKFNSSIPYIVVAINCISKKPRKKLLKGVNIELVGEGNFVFGIEK
;
A
#
# COMPACT_ATOMS: atom_id res chain seq x y z
N MET A 1 16.02 -7.37 6.73
CA MET A 1 15.42 -7.02 5.42
C MET A 1 16.33 -6.02 4.73
N GLN A 2 16.51 -6.05 3.41
CA GLN A 2 17.25 -4.97 2.73
C GLN A 2 16.26 -3.89 2.28
N TRP A 3 16.38 -2.70 2.87
CA TRP A 3 15.59 -1.54 2.48
C TRP A 3 16.21 -0.85 1.29
N LYS A 4 15.40 -0.57 0.27
CA LYS A 4 15.78 0.28 -0.86
C LYS A 4 15.12 1.65 -0.70
N GLN A 5 15.95 2.68 -0.57
CA GLN A 5 15.48 4.06 -0.52
C GLN A 5 14.85 4.47 -1.86
N ILE A 6 13.65 5.03 -1.82
CA ILE A 6 12.95 5.58 -3.00
C ILE A 6 13.07 7.11 -3.01
N ASN A 7 12.95 7.74 -1.85
CA ASN A 7 13.17 9.16 -1.67
C ASN A 7 13.73 9.42 -0.26
N LYS A 8 13.96 10.70 0.10
CA LYS A 8 14.55 11.07 1.39
C LYS A 8 13.80 10.49 2.60
N ASN A 9 12.48 10.33 2.50
CA ASN A 9 11.61 10.00 3.63
C ASN A 9 10.93 8.63 3.47
N LEU A 10 11.29 7.84 2.46
CA LEU A 10 10.61 6.58 2.15
C LEU A 10 11.58 5.53 1.65
N SER A 11 11.60 4.40 2.35
CA SER A 11 12.30 3.18 1.97
C SER A 11 11.31 2.05 1.72
N THR A 12 11.66 1.09 0.86
CA THR A 12 10.78 -0.05 0.54
C THR A 12 11.49 -1.38 0.58
N GLY A 13 10.72 -2.42 0.90
CA GLY A 13 11.16 -3.80 0.81
C GLY A 13 11.17 -4.34 -0.62
N SER A 14 11.78 -5.52 -0.81
CA SER A 14 11.85 -6.21 -2.11
C SER A 14 10.65 -7.11 -2.40
N THR A 15 10.05 -7.71 -1.37
CA THR A 15 8.91 -8.62 -1.54
C THR A 15 7.66 -7.87 -1.99
N THR A 16 7.00 -8.39 -3.03
CA THR A 16 5.78 -7.81 -3.60
C THR A 16 4.58 -8.75 -3.50
N ALA A 17 3.38 -8.17 -3.46
CA ALA A 17 2.11 -8.89 -3.50
C ALA A 17 1.06 -8.14 -4.34
N GLU A 18 0.13 -8.88 -4.95
CA GLU A 18 -1.00 -8.27 -5.66
C GLU A 18 -2.01 -7.68 -4.67
N ILE A 19 -2.42 -6.44 -4.91
CA ILE A 19 -3.40 -5.70 -4.12
C ILE A 19 -4.58 -5.34 -5.03
N ARG A 20 -5.77 -5.83 -4.65
CA ARG A 20 -7.03 -5.57 -5.38
C ARG A 20 -7.95 -4.59 -4.67
N SER A 21 -7.73 -4.41 -3.38
CA SER A 21 -8.49 -3.48 -2.55
C SER A 21 -7.63 -2.95 -1.40
N ILE A 22 -7.92 -1.73 -0.99
CA ILE A 22 -7.35 -1.07 0.18
C ILE A 22 -8.47 -0.50 1.06
N LEU A 23 -8.21 -0.38 2.36
CA LEU A 23 -9.03 0.40 3.28
C LEU A 23 -8.48 1.82 3.36
N ILE A 24 -9.36 2.80 3.21
CA ILE A 24 -9.06 4.22 3.35
C ILE A 24 -10.05 4.79 4.38
N PRO A 25 -9.59 5.61 5.34
CA PRO A 25 -10.50 6.30 6.25
C PRO A 25 -11.39 7.26 5.45
N ASP A 26 -12.67 7.30 5.79
CA ASP A 26 -13.55 8.38 5.35
C ASP A 26 -13.41 9.61 6.25
N GLU A 27 -14.21 10.64 5.94
CA GLU A 27 -14.23 11.92 6.66
C GLU A 27 -14.56 11.77 8.16
N TYR A 28 -15.18 10.65 8.55
CA TYR A 28 -15.54 10.33 9.93
C TYR A 28 -14.54 9.34 10.58
N GLY A 29 -13.42 9.04 9.91
CA GLY A 29 -12.41 8.11 10.39
C GLY A 29 -12.76 6.63 10.24
N ASN A 30 -13.88 6.30 9.59
CA ASN A 30 -14.29 4.92 9.36
C ASN A 30 -13.55 4.32 8.17
N LEU A 31 -13.00 3.12 8.34
CA LEU A 31 -12.26 2.45 7.27
C LEU A 31 -13.22 1.87 6.22
N LYS A 32 -13.21 2.45 5.02
CA LYS A 32 -14.00 1.99 3.88
C LYS A 32 -13.12 1.28 2.85
N ARG A 33 -13.66 0.19 2.28
CA ARG A 33 -12.94 -0.63 1.31
C ARG A 33 -13.13 -0.08 -0.10
N HIS A 34 -12.02 0.21 -0.77
CA HIS A 34 -11.99 0.66 -2.15
C HIS A 34 -11.23 -0.34 -3.02
N ARG A 35 -11.78 -0.60 -4.22
CA ARG A 35 -11.05 -1.33 -5.26
C ARG A 35 -9.84 -0.51 -5.70
N VAL A 36 -8.72 -1.18 -5.94
CA VAL A 36 -7.52 -0.57 -6.52
C VAL A 36 -7.01 -1.44 -7.67
N THR A 37 -6.64 -0.79 -8.79
CA THR A 37 -6.07 -1.47 -9.97
C THR A 37 -4.94 -0.63 -10.55
N THR A 38 -4.09 -1.27 -11.34
CA THR A 38 -3.13 -0.54 -12.19
C THR A 38 -3.89 0.37 -13.18
N CYS A 39 -3.40 1.58 -13.35
CA CYS A 39 -3.92 2.59 -14.28
C CYS A 39 -2.84 2.88 -15.34
N TRP A 40 -3.13 2.50 -16.59
CA TRP A 40 -2.18 2.63 -17.71
C TRP A 40 -2.26 4.00 -18.38
N ASN A 41 -3.41 4.66 -18.34
CA ASN A 41 -3.61 6.02 -18.87
C ASN A 41 -4.02 6.97 -17.73
N PRO A 42 -3.10 7.77 -17.18
CA PRO A 42 -3.40 8.73 -16.11
C PRO A 42 -4.35 9.86 -16.53
N ALA A 43 -4.37 10.22 -17.81
CA ALA A 43 -5.23 11.29 -18.34
C ALA A 43 -6.71 10.85 -18.44
N GLU A 44 -6.96 9.55 -18.59
CA GLU A 44 -8.31 8.97 -18.60
C GLU A 44 -8.38 7.73 -17.68
N PRO A 45 -8.39 7.94 -16.36
CA PRO A 45 -8.10 6.88 -15.41
C PRO A 45 -9.28 5.92 -15.23
N LYS A 46 -9.14 4.72 -15.78
CA LYS A 46 -10.13 3.63 -15.72
C LYS A 46 -9.65 2.45 -14.89
N PHE A 47 -10.60 1.68 -14.35
CA PHE A 47 -10.28 0.40 -13.73
C PHE A 47 -9.81 -0.60 -14.78
N SER A 48 -8.66 -1.21 -14.54
CA SER A 48 -8.17 -2.32 -15.37
C SER A 48 -8.45 -3.68 -14.72
N LYS A 49 -8.22 -4.76 -15.47
CA LYS A 49 -8.19 -6.12 -14.92
C LYS A 49 -6.90 -6.41 -14.14
N THR A 50 -5.87 -5.58 -14.31
CA THR A 50 -4.56 -5.74 -13.69
C THR A 50 -4.59 -5.22 -12.25
N PRO A 51 -4.35 -6.06 -11.23
CA PRO A 51 -4.24 -5.61 -9.84
C PRO A 51 -3.15 -4.55 -9.67
N ALA A 52 -3.24 -3.77 -8.60
CA ALA A 52 -2.09 -3.00 -8.14
C ALA A 52 -1.04 -3.93 -7.50
N THR A 53 0.17 -3.43 -7.31
CA THR A 53 1.26 -4.10 -6.60
C THR A 53 1.47 -3.43 -5.25
N GLY A 54 1.73 -4.23 -4.22
CA GLY A 54 2.05 -3.77 -2.88
C GLY A 54 3.39 -4.29 -2.40
N LYS A 55 4.11 -3.49 -1.63
CA LYS A 55 5.34 -3.89 -0.90
C LYS A 55 5.44 -3.14 0.42
N LEU A 56 6.21 -3.68 1.36
CA LEU A 56 6.46 -2.99 2.63
C LEU A 56 7.16 -1.66 2.36
N ALA A 57 6.77 -0.63 3.10
CA ALA A 57 7.33 0.70 3.00
C ALA A 57 7.55 1.27 4.41
N LYS A 58 8.73 1.85 4.64
CA LYS A 58 9.14 2.43 5.91
C LYS A 58 9.34 3.93 5.72
N ASP A 59 8.71 4.72 6.56
CA ASP A 59 8.91 6.17 6.59
C ASP A 59 10.16 6.55 7.42
N ASP A 60 10.44 7.85 7.49
CA ASP A 60 11.55 8.42 8.28
C ASP A 60 11.36 8.27 9.80
N SER A 61 10.12 8.19 10.27
CA SER A 61 9.79 7.88 11.67
C SER A 61 10.03 6.42 12.06
N GLY A 62 10.33 5.56 11.07
CA GLY A 62 10.54 4.13 11.27
C GLY A 62 9.26 3.29 11.23
N LYS A 63 8.09 3.89 10.99
CA LYS A 63 6.83 3.17 10.86
C LYS A 63 6.76 2.48 9.50
N ILE A 64 6.29 1.24 9.53
CA ILE A 64 6.17 0.38 8.36
C ILE A 64 4.70 0.20 7.98
N GLY A 65 4.38 0.61 6.76
CA GLY A 65 3.12 0.37 6.09
C GLY A 65 3.30 -0.43 4.80
N ILE A 66 2.34 -0.29 3.90
CA ILE A 66 2.33 -0.90 2.57
C ILE A 66 2.24 0.21 1.53
N MET A 67 3.25 0.33 0.69
CA MET A 67 3.17 1.13 -0.53
C MET A 67 2.43 0.32 -1.59
N VAL A 68 1.33 0.86 -2.09
CA VAL A 68 0.50 0.31 -3.16
C VAL A 68 0.67 1.18 -4.41
N TYR A 69 1.05 0.57 -5.52
CA TYR A 69 1.45 1.25 -6.75
C TYR A 69 1.04 0.44 -7.99
N GLY A 70 1.06 1.07 -9.17
CA GLY A 70 0.69 0.41 -10.41
C GLY A 70 1.76 -0.60 -10.83
N LYS A 71 1.37 -1.67 -11.53
CA LYS A 71 2.33 -2.61 -12.09
C LYS A 71 3.37 -1.88 -12.94
N ASN A 72 4.64 -2.30 -12.89
CA ASN A 72 5.76 -1.63 -13.56
C ASN A 72 5.95 -0.15 -13.14
N ASN A 73 5.66 0.19 -11.87
CA ASN A 73 5.76 1.55 -11.32
C ASN A 73 4.89 2.59 -12.06
N THR A 74 3.77 2.15 -12.61
CA THR A 74 2.74 3.02 -13.20
C THR A 74 1.79 3.55 -12.12
N TYR A 75 0.72 4.23 -12.55
CA TYR A 75 -0.28 4.82 -11.68
C TYR A 75 -1.30 3.77 -11.20
N ILE A 76 -2.10 4.14 -10.19
CA ILE A 76 -3.23 3.36 -9.71
C ILE A 76 -4.53 4.15 -9.84
N LYS A 77 -5.62 3.41 -10.08
CA LYS A 77 -6.99 3.89 -9.93
C LYS A 77 -7.55 3.38 -8.62
N VAL A 78 -8.10 4.26 -7.79
CA VAL A 78 -8.68 3.92 -6.49
C VAL A 78 -10.16 4.28 -6.48
N GLY A 79 -11.02 3.33 -6.10
CA GLY A 79 -12.43 3.56 -5.83
C GLY A 79 -13.16 4.39 -6.90
N LYS A 80 -14.05 5.29 -6.46
CA LYS A 80 -14.78 6.20 -7.34
C LYS A 80 -14.01 7.50 -7.64
N PHE A 81 -12.78 7.67 -7.15
CA PHE A 81 -12.01 8.91 -7.34
C PHE A 81 -11.62 9.11 -8.80
N ASN A 82 -11.94 10.26 -9.39
CA ASN A 82 -11.69 10.51 -10.82
C ASN A 82 -10.20 10.73 -11.15
N SER A 83 -9.31 10.73 -10.16
CA SER A 83 -7.87 10.83 -10.35
C SER A 83 -7.20 9.46 -10.38
N SER A 84 -6.05 9.39 -11.08
CA SER A 84 -5.03 8.39 -10.81
C SER A 84 -3.91 8.98 -9.97
N ILE A 85 -3.29 8.17 -9.14
CA ILE A 85 -2.14 8.56 -8.32
C ILE A 85 -0.98 7.59 -8.56
N PRO A 86 0.29 8.01 -8.42
CA PRO A 86 1.43 7.13 -8.69
C PRO A 86 1.50 5.97 -7.68
N TYR A 87 1.24 6.28 -6.40
CA TYR A 87 1.17 5.30 -5.33
C TYR A 87 0.39 5.87 -4.14
N ILE A 88 0.04 5.00 -3.20
CA ILE A 88 -0.47 5.36 -1.87
C ILE A 88 0.22 4.49 -0.83
N VAL A 89 0.51 5.05 0.36
CA VAL A 89 0.97 4.28 1.51
C VAL A 89 -0.20 4.09 2.45
N VAL A 90 -0.44 2.84 2.86
CA VAL A 90 -1.53 2.49 3.78
C VAL A 90 -1.00 1.63 4.92
N ALA A 91 -1.72 1.59 6.04
CA ALA A 91 -1.37 0.72 7.16
C ALA A 91 -1.42 -0.77 6.76
N ILE A 92 -0.73 -1.63 7.52
CA ILE A 92 -0.61 -3.06 7.23
C ILE A 92 -1.98 -3.76 7.26
N ASN A 93 -2.89 -3.34 8.14
CA ASN A 93 -4.25 -3.88 8.20
C ASN A 93 -5.18 -3.36 7.08
N CYS A 94 -4.76 -2.37 6.30
CA CYS A 94 -5.56 -1.79 5.22
C CYS A 94 -5.57 -2.63 3.94
N ILE A 95 -4.82 -3.73 3.88
CA ILE A 95 -4.85 -4.68 2.76
C ILE A 95 -5.45 -6.02 3.16
N SER A 96 -5.88 -6.80 2.18
CA SER A 96 -6.44 -8.14 2.41
C SER A 96 -5.45 -9.08 3.13
N LYS A 97 -6.00 -10.03 3.90
CA LYS A 97 -5.22 -10.98 4.72
C LYS A 97 -4.18 -11.78 3.92
N LYS A 98 -4.50 -12.18 2.69
CA LYS A 98 -3.60 -12.98 1.83
C LYS A 98 -2.32 -12.21 1.42
N PRO A 99 -2.39 -11.03 0.78
CA PRO A 99 -1.20 -10.25 0.47
C PRO A 99 -0.46 -9.80 1.75
N ARG A 100 -1.18 -9.45 2.83
CA ARG A 100 -0.55 -9.14 4.12
C ARG A 100 0.34 -10.27 4.63
N LYS A 101 -0.17 -11.50 4.68
CA LYS A 101 0.61 -12.68 5.08
C LYS A 101 1.83 -12.90 4.18
N LYS A 102 1.69 -12.67 2.87
CA LYS A 102 2.80 -12.82 1.92
C LYS A 102 3.91 -11.80 2.20
N LEU A 103 3.55 -10.54 2.42
CA LEU A 103 4.49 -9.44 2.66
C LEU A 103 5.18 -9.55 4.02
N LEU A 104 4.49 -10.07 5.04
CA LEU A 104 5.03 -10.23 6.39
C LEU A 104 5.78 -11.56 6.60
N LYS A 105 5.87 -12.42 5.60
CA LYS A 105 6.51 -13.73 5.76
C LYS A 105 8.03 -13.55 5.89
N GLY A 106 8.60 -13.96 7.03
CA GLY A 106 10.05 -13.98 7.25
C GLY A 106 10.69 -12.61 7.48
N VAL A 107 9.89 -11.59 7.82
CA VAL A 107 10.39 -10.28 8.25
C VAL A 107 10.27 -10.14 9.77
N ASN A 108 11.32 -9.58 10.38
CA ASN A 108 11.37 -9.29 11.82
C ASN A 108 10.74 -7.92 12.10
N ILE A 109 9.41 -7.88 12.13
CA ILE A 109 8.63 -6.66 12.34
C ILE A 109 7.67 -6.89 13.50
N GLU A 110 7.64 -5.97 14.44
CA GLU A 110 6.62 -5.88 15.49
C GLU A 110 5.43 -5.08 14.99
N LEU A 111 4.20 -5.53 15.29
CA LEU A 111 2.98 -4.84 14.88
C LEU A 111 2.47 -3.96 16.01
N VAL A 112 2.28 -2.67 15.73
CA VAL A 112 1.81 -1.66 16.68
C VAL A 112 0.51 -1.06 16.19
N GLY A 113 -0.46 -0.92 17.09
CA GLY A 113 -1.76 -0.32 16.82
C GLY A 113 -1.78 1.18 17.11
N GLU A 114 -2.35 1.96 16.19
CA GLU A 114 -2.63 3.39 16.37
C GLU A 114 -4.08 3.66 15.95
N GLY A 115 -4.99 3.73 16.92
CA GLY A 115 -6.42 3.76 16.66
C GLY A 115 -6.88 2.54 15.85
N ASN A 116 -7.49 2.78 14.68
CA ASN A 116 -7.95 1.73 13.77
C ASN A 116 -6.85 1.18 12.83
N PHE A 117 -5.63 1.71 12.91
CA PHE A 117 -4.53 1.34 12.02
C PHE A 117 -3.53 0.42 12.71
N VAL A 118 -2.93 -0.47 11.93
CA VAL A 118 -1.83 -1.32 12.38
C VAL A 118 -0.62 -1.04 11.51
N PHE A 119 0.46 -0.59 12.14
CA PHE A 119 1.75 -0.35 11.53
C PHE A 119 2.76 -1.41 12.00
N GLY A 120 3.89 -1.47 11.33
CA GLY A 120 5.04 -2.27 11.74
C GLY A 120 6.17 -1.39 12.28
N ILE A 121 7.01 -1.94 13.14
CA ILE A 121 8.30 -1.36 13.56
C ILE A 121 9.36 -2.46 13.44
N GLU A 122 10.57 -2.12 12.98
CA GLU A 122 11.67 -3.10 12.98
C GLU A 122 12.11 -3.42 14.42
N LYS A 123 12.37 -4.69 14.68
CA LYS A 123 13.06 -5.15 15.90
C LYS A 123 14.56 -5.21 15.68
#